data_AF-A0A254QMI5-F1
#
_entry.id   AF-A0A254QMI5-F1
#
_cell.length_a   1.000
_cell.length_b   1.000
_cell.length_c   1.000
_cell.angle_alpha   90.00
_cell.angle_beta   90.00
_cell.angle_gamma   90.00
#
_symmetry.space_group_name_H-M   'P 1'
#
loop_
_entity.id
_entity.type
_entity.pdbx_description
1 polymer ?
#
loop_
_entity_poly.entity_id
_entity_poly.type
_entity_poly.pdbx_seq_one_letter_code
_entity_poly.pdbx_strand_id
1 'polypeptide(L)'
;MRQVISHTPALAERSSVPGTNPYRVIEPIRALRKELGLTPNDLVTLQALISFMPKKAGQTAPMTIVFPSNASLSERTNGLNERTIRRCIGHLVDAGLIQRRDSATRKRFPLRYGGLIRDAFGFDLQPMYDRERELTEYAEQLVGDQEKLRSLKAEALALRVEALRQAKDVETVSFLQNVRNILRRATLKADEIIELIKRLAELAGATIREFPAGNHDAQETMPDQMSGDDGQNVRHVEPTRLNIKKDRADAHSTSGFHERRDPTIMAWTDLKNVSGFFPHEPRDHQSVLEILAHVGKLLRIEQGRIMKHLRKRGPGQLLIALDELILRASTGQVKNNNAYLDAMMRQEN
;
A
#
# COMPACT_ATOMS: atom_id res chain seq x y z
N MET A 1 62.78 0.67 -38.84
CA MET A 1 61.36 0.28 -38.77
C MET A 1 60.95 0.14 -37.31
N ARG A 2 60.26 1.14 -36.74
CA ARG A 2 59.60 1.04 -35.42
C ARG A 2 58.10 1.08 -35.68
N GLN A 3 57.39 -0.01 -35.44
CA GLN A 3 55.93 -0.01 -35.50
C GLN A 3 55.39 0.65 -34.23
N VAL A 4 54.69 1.76 -34.44
CA VAL A 4 53.90 2.47 -33.43
C VAL A 4 52.57 1.72 -33.31
N ILE A 5 52.35 1.02 -32.20
CA ILE A 5 51.02 0.50 -31.86
C ILE A 5 50.32 1.63 -31.09
N SER A 6 49.52 2.40 -31.82
CA SER A 6 48.59 3.35 -31.24
C SER A 6 47.51 2.58 -30.47
N HIS A 7 47.60 2.55 -29.14
CA HIS A 7 46.49 2.15 -28.31
C HIS A 7 45.46 3.28 -28.29
N THR A 8 44.45 3.17 -29.15
CA THR A 8 43.18 3.88 -28.97
C THR A 8 42.50 3.29 -27.74
N PRO A 9 42.30 4.05 -26.64
CA PRO A 9 41.52 3.54 -25.53
C PRO A 9 40.06 3.38 -25.99
N ALA A 10 39.53 2.18 -25.84
CA ALA A 10 38.14 1.86 -26.12
C ALA A 10 37.24 2.86 -25.40
N LEU A 11 36.38 3.52 -26.17
CA LEU A 11 35.33 4.39 -25.66
C LEU A 11 34.42 3.52 -24.78
N ALA A 12 34.39 3.78 -23.49
CA ALA A 12 33.40 3.17 -22.61
C ALA A 12 32.01 3.49 -23.18
N GLU A 13 31.19 2.45 -23.37
CA GLU A 13 29.82 2.59 -23.84
C GLU A 13 29.09 3.64 -22.99
N ARG A 14 28.49 4.61 -23.67
CA ARG A 14 27.69 5.65 -23.04
C ARG A 14 26.38 5.03 -22.55
N SER A 15 26.30 4.63 -21.28
CA SER A 15 25.01 4.38 -20.63
C SER A 15 24.40 5.72 -20.20
N SER A 16 23.56 6.29 -21.06
CA SER A 16 22.73 7.44 -20.72
C SER A 16 21.54 6.96 -19.89
N VAL A 17 21.72 6.72 -18.60
CA VAL A 17 20.58 6.98 -17.69
C VAL A 17 20.50 8.49 -17.64
N PRO A 18 19.52 9.13 -18.33
CA PRO A 18 19.48 10.58 -18.36
C PRO A 18 19.19 11.05 -16.93
N GLY A 19 19.49 12.31 -16.61
CA GLY A 19 19.16 12.95 -15.32
C GLY A 19 17.64 13.08 -15.05
N THR A 20 16.84 12.13 -15.52
CA THR A 20 15.39 12.02 -15.44
C THR A 20 14.99 11.31 -14.15
N ASN A 21 13.79 11.62 -13.68
CA ASN A 21 13.13 10.97 -12.55
C ASN A 21 13.26 9.43 -12.62
N PRO A 22 13.90 8.76 -11.66
CA PRO A 22 14.09 7.30 -11.68
C PRO A 22 12.78 6.52 -11.55
N TYR A 23 11.69 7.18 -11.14
CA TYR A 23 10.36 6.60 -11.01
C TYR A 23 9.50 6.67 -12.28
N ARG A 24 10.01 7.21 -13.39
CA ARG A 24 9.26 7.37 -14.66
C ARG A 24 8.65 6.06 -15.19
N VAL A 25 9.32 4.93 -14.97
CA VAL A 25 8.86 3.59 -15.38
C VAL A 25 7.71 3.04 -14.54
N ILE A 26 7.38 3.63 -13.40
CA ILE A 26 6.38 3.09 -12.46
C ILE A 26 4.96 3.16 -13.02
N GLU A 27 4.58 4.28 -13.64
CA GLU A 27 3.23 4.45 -14.18
C GLU A 27 2.91 3.46 -15.32
N PRO A 28 3.76 3.30 -16.36
CA PRO A 28 3.48 2.31 -17.40
C PRO A 28 3.45 0.88 -16.85
N ILE A 29 4.37 0.51 -15.94
CA ILE A 29 4.37 -0.81 -15.30
C ILE A 29 3.11 -1.02 -14.44
N ARG A 30 2.60 0.03 -13.79
CA ARG A 30 1.35 -0.03 -13.02
C ARG A 30 0.14 -0.26 -13.91
N ALA A 31 0.07 0.40 -15.06
CA ALA A 31 -0.99 0.18 -16.05
C ALA A 31 -0.96 -1.26 -16.58
N LEU A 32 0.23 -1.77 -16.88
CA LEU A 32 0.46 -3.13 -17.39
C LEU A 32 0.51 -4.21 -16.31
N ARG A 33 0.21 -3.88 -15.04
CA ARG A 33 0.38 -4.80 -13.90
C ARG A 33 -0.22 -6.18 -14.12
N LYS A 34 -1.42 -6.26 -14.70
CA LYS A 34 -2.10 -7.54 -14.95
C LYS A 34 -1.45 -8.33 -16.08
N GLU A 35 -1.09 -7.66 -17.17
CA GLU A 35 -0.44 -8.28 -18.34
C GLU A 35 0.95 -8.81 -18.00
N LEU A 36 1.67 -8.11 -17.12
CA LEU A 36 2.98 -8.52 -16.61
C LEU A 36 2.90 -9.57 -15.48
N GLY A 37 1.70 -10.02 -15.08
CA GLY A 37 1.53 -11.00 -14.00
C GLY A 37 1.89 -10.47 -12.60
N LEU A 38 1.92 -9.15 -12.42
CA LEU A 38 2.38 -8.49 -11.20
C LEU A 38 1.24 -8.27 -10.18
N THR A 39 1.61 -8.28 -8.91
CA THR A 39 0.77 -7.97 -7.76
C THR A 39 1.04 -6.55 -7.25
N PRO A 40 0.17 -5.98 -6.41
CA PRO A 40 0.44 -4.68 -5.78
C PRO A 40 1.74 -4.66 -4.98
N ASN A 41 2.08 -5.77 -4.31
CA ASN A 41 3.32 -5.90 -3.54
C ASN A 41 4.57 -5.90 -4.43
N ASP A 42 4.45 -6.37 -5.67
CA ASP A 42 5.56 -6.34 -6.64
C ASP A 42 5.90 -4.90 -7.02
N LEU A 43 4.88 -4.05 -7.22
CA LEU A 43 5.08 -2.61 -7.46
C LEU A 43 5.69 -1.90 -6.25
N VAL A 44 5.24 -2.21 -5.04
CA VAL A 44 5.82 -1.65 -3.79
C VAL A 44 7.29 -2.07 -3.66
N THR A 45 7.60 -3.33 -3.95
CA THR A 45 8.98 -3.84 -3.94
C THR A 45 9.83 -3.16 -5.01
N LEU A 46 9.30 -2.95 -6.22
CA LEU A 46 9.98 -2.23 -7.29
C LEU A 46 10.29 -0.78 -6.91
N GLN A 47 9.31 -0.05 -6.36
CA GLN A 47 9.52 1.31 -5.86
C GLN A 47 10.57 1.38 -4.75
N ALA A 48 10.58 0.38 -3.85
CA ALA A 48 11.59 0.25 -2.83
C ALA A 48 12.99 0.03 -3.43
N LEU A 49 13.12 -0.83 -4.44
CA LEU A 49 14.39 -1.05 -5.17
C LEU A 49 14.90 0.24 -5.82
N ILE A 50 14.05 0.98 -6.53
CA ILE A 50 14.40 2.26 -7.15
C ILE A 50 14.87 3.27 -6.09
N SER A 51 14.31 3.25 -4.88
CA SER A 51 14.71 4.16 -3.79
C SER A 51 16.15 3.98 -3.30
N PHE A 52 16.77 2.84 -3.60
CA PHE A 52 18.17 2.55 -3.28
C PHE A 52 19.15 2.99 -4.38
N MET A 53 18.66 3.54 -5.50
CA MET A 53 19.54 4.08 -6.54
C MET A 53 20.33 5.30 -6.04
N PRO A 54 21.60 5.46 -6.46
CA PRO A 54 22.44 6.58 -6.07
C PRO A 54 21.90 7.90 -6.60
N LYS A 55 21.69 8.89 -5.72
CA LYS A 55 21.10 10.20 -6.04
C LYS A 55 22.10 11.25 -6.58
N LYS A 56 23.40 10.96 -6.70
CA LYS A 56 24.45 11.96 -6.99
C LYS A 56 25.17 11.72 -8.32
N ALA A 57 25.21 12.75 -9.16
CA ALA A 57 25.88 12.86 -10.47
C ALA A 57 27.43 12.84 -10.44
N GLY A 58 28.05 12.27 -9.39
CA GLY A 58 29.50 12.22 -9.23
C GLY A 58 30.12 10.83 -9.40
N GLN A 59 29.31 9.82 -9.73
CA GLN A 59 29.79 8.49 -10.10
C GLN A 59 29.93 8.44 -11.61
N THR A 60 31.08 8.00 -12.09
CA THR A 60 31.48 7.95 -13.51
C THR A 60 30.63 7.01 -14.38
N ALA A 61 29.63 6.34 -13.79
CA ALA A 61 28.56 5.66 -14.50
C ALA A 61 27.30 5.67 -13.61
N PRO A 62 26.09 5.81 -14.18
CA PRO A 62 24.86 5.59 -13.43
C PRO A 62 24.79 4.12 -13.03
N MET A 63 25.13 3.83 -11.76
CA MET A 63 25.05 2.47 -11.27
C MET A 63 23.58 2.12 -11.01
N THR A 64 22.98 1.39 -11.95
CA THR A 64 21.58 0.93 -11.88
C THR A 64 21.42 -0.35 -11.05
N ILE A 65 22.54 -0.87 -10.54
CA ILE A 65 22.56 -2.06 -9.69
C ILE A 65 22.43 -1.66 -8.23
N VAL A 66 21.41 -2.21 -7.57
CA VAL A 66 21.13 -1.98 -6.15
C VAL A 66 21.37 -3.25 -5.34
N PHE A 67 21.87 -3.10 -4.11
CA PHE A 67 22.24 -4.23 -3.25
C PHE A 67 21.65 -4.10 -1.83
N PRO A 68 20.33 -3.85 -1.67
CA PRO A 68 19.74 -3.70 -0.35
C PRO A 68 19.74 -5.03 0.43
N SER A 69 19.95 -4.91 1.74
CA SER A 69 19.72 -6.00 2.68
C SER A 69 18.22 -6.34 2.73
N ASN A 70 17.85 -7.57 3.08
CA ASN A 70 16.44 -7.95 3.23
C ASN A 70 15.75 -7.12 4.34
N ALA A 71 16.48 -6.74 5.39
CA ALA A 71 15.96 -5.88 6.46
C ALA A 71 15.63 -4.48 5.93
N SER A 72 16.56 -3.85 5.17
CA SER A 72 16.33 -2.54 4.56
C SER A 72 15.21 -2.56 3.53
N LEU A 73 15.08 -3.66 2.78
CA LEU A 73 14.01 -3.82 1.80
C LEU A 73 12.65 -4.02 2.50
N SER A 74 12.62 -4.78 3.61
CA SER A 74 11.42 -4.91 4.47
C SER A 74 10.97 -3.55 5.02
N GLU A 75 11.91 -2.75 5.52
CA GLU A 75 11.61 -1.41 6.04
C GLU A 75 11.00 -0.50 4.95
N ARG A 76 11.60 -0.46 3.76
CA ARG A 76 11.11 0.33 2.62
C ARG A 76 9.79 -0.16 2.03
N THR A 77 9.41 -1.40 2.28
CA THR A 77 8.17 -2.02 1.78
C THR A 77 7.08 -2.08 2.85
N ASN A 78 7.16 -1.27 3.91
CA ASN A 78 6.21 -1.23 5.02
C ASN A 78 6.05 -2.58 5.75
N GLY A 79 7.15 -3.33 5.91
CA GLY A 79 7.19 -4.53 6.72
C GLY A 79 6.89 -5.84 5.98
N LEU A 80 7.07 -5.90 4.65
CA LEU A 80 6.96 -7.17 3.93
C LEU A 80 8.01 -8.16 4.47
N ASN A 81 7.56 -9.35 4.86
CA ASN A 81 8.48 -10.40 5.30
C ASN A 81 9.37 -10.88 4.14
N GLU A 82 10.48 -11.53 4.49
CA GLU A 82 11.48 -11.98 3.52
C GLU A 82 10.91 -12.94 2.47
N ARG A 83 9.99 -13.83 2.85
CA ARG A 83 9.36 -14.78 1.92
C ARG A 83 8.58 -14.03 0.83
N THR A 84 7.81 -13.02 1.21
CA THR A 84 7.04 -12.18 0.29
C THR A 84 7.99 -11.39 -0.61
N ILE A 85 9.01 -10.75 -0.05
CA ILE A 85 10.03 -10.02 -0.82
C ILE A 85 10.68 -10.92 -1.87
N ARG A 86 11.09 -12.14 -1.48
CA ARG A 86 11.72 -13.09 -2.41
C ARG A 86 10.79 -13.47 -3.55
N ARG A 87 9.50 -13.68 -3.26
CA ARG A 87 8.47 -13.94 -4.28
C ARG A 87 8.30 -12.75 -5.21
N CYS A 88 8.22 -11.53 -4.66
CA CYS A 88 8.04 -10.32 -5.45
C CYS A 88 9.21 -10.11 -6.41
N ILE A 89 10.44 -10.28 -5.93
CA ILE A 89 11.63 -10.22 -6.76
C ILE A 89 11.60 -11.31 -7.84
N GLY A 90 11.10 -12.51 -7.52
CA GLY A 90 10.87 -13.56 -8.52
C GLY A 90 9.97 -13.08 -9.65
N HIS A 91 8.78 -12.58 -9.33
CA HIS A 91 7.85 -12.05 -10.33
C HIS A 91 8.46 -10.90 -11.15
N LEU A 92 9.20 -9.99 -10.53
CA LEU A 92 9.86 -8.87 -11.23
C LEU A 92 10.96 -9.36 -12.20
N VAL A 93 11.65 -10.45 -11.87
CA VAL A 93 12.61 -11.11 -12.77
C VAL A 93 11.89 -11.82 -13.90
N ASP A 94 10.83 -12.56 -13.59
CA ASP A 94 10.03 -13.29 -14.58
C ASP A 94 9.36 -12.34 -15.59
N ALA A 95 8.96 -11.14 -15.14
CA ALA A 95 8.44 -10.06 -15.99
C ALA A 95 9.53 -9.33 -16.82
N GLY A 96 10.81 -9.68 -16.62
CA GLY A 96 11.94 -9.05 -17.31
C GLY A 96 12.15 -7.59 -16.95
N LEU A 97 11.72 -7.15 -15.76
CA LEU A 97 11.90 -5.78 -15.28
C LEU A 97 13.23 -5.60 -14.53
N ILE A 98 13.70 -6.66 -13.86
CA ILE A 98 14.98 -6.65 -13.15
C ILE A 98 15.76 -7.92 -13.44
N GLN A 99 17.08 -7.87 -13.26
CA GLN A 99 17.94 -9.05 -13.36
C GLN A 99 18.71 -9.28 -12.07
N ARG A 100 18.93 -10.55 -11.71
CA ARG A 100 19.78 -10.92 -10.58
C ARG A 100 21.24 -10.95 -11.01
N ARG A 101 22.08 -10.13 -10.38
CA ARG A 101 23.54 -10.23 -10.46
C ARG A 101 24.06 -10.90 -9.20
N ASP A 102 23.93 -12.22 -9.16
CA ASP A 102 24.37 -13.01 -8.00
C ASP A 102 25.89 -13.20 -8.00
N SER A 103 26.50 -13.13 -6.82
CA SER A 103 27.90 -13.54 -6.63
C SER A 103 27.99 -15.07 -6.51
N ALA A 104 29.20 -15.63 -6.63
CA ALA A 104 29.44 -17.06 -6.38
C ALA A 104 28.96 -17.54 -5.00
N THR A 105 28.84 -16.62 -4.02
CA THR A 105 28.35 -16.90 -2.67
C THR A 105 26.88 -16.53 -2.44
N ARG A 106 26.17 -16.05 -3.49
CA ARG A 106 24.79 -15.50 -3.44
C ARG A 106 24.59 -14.35 -2.43
N LYS A 107 25.67 -13.74 -1.94
CA LYS A 107 25.61 -12.53 -1.11
C LYS A 107 25.54 -11.29 -2.00
N ARG A 108 24.84 -10.26 -1.50
CA ARG A 108 24.73 -8.94 -2.14
C ARG A 108 25.74 -8.00 -1.50
N PHE A 109 26.68 -7.47 -2.28
CA PHE A 109 27.70 -6.55 -1.78
C PHE A 109 28.27 -5.67 -2.90
N PRO A 110 28.70 -4.44 -2.58
CA PRO A 110 29.39 -3.58 -3.53
C PRO A 110 30.83 -4.04 -3.77
N LEU A 111 31.29 -3.95 -5.01
CA LEU A 111 32.68 -4.12 -5.42
C LEU A 111 33.38 -2.76 -5.40
N ARG A 112 34.40 -2.64 -4.55
CA ARG A 112 35.17 -1.42 -4.37
C ARG A 112 36.55 -1.56 -4.98
N TYR A 113 36.98 -0.55 -5.74
CA TYR A 113 38.34 -0.42 -6.27
C TYR A 113 38.89 0.96 -5.89
N GLY A 114 39.98 0.99 -5.12
CA GLY A 114 40.56 2.25 -4.63
C GLY A 114 39.61 3.06 -3.73
N GLY A 115 38.77 2.39 -2.95
CA GLY A 115 37.78 3.03 -2.05
C GLY A 115 36.49 3.51 -2.73
N LEU A 116 36.44 3.52 -4.07
CA LEU A 116 35.25 3.87 -4.85
C LEU A 116 34.45 2.61 -5.21
N ILE A 117 33.13 2.68 -5.11
CA ILE A 117 32.23 1.62 -5.60
C ILE A 117 32.22 1.69 -7.12
N ARG A 118 32.68 0.63 -7.80
CA ARG A 118 32.66 0.57 -9.28
C ARG A 118 31.62 -0.40 -9.82
N ASP A 119 31.26 -1.42 -9.04
CA ASP A 119 30.29 -2.44 -9.45
C ASP A 119 29.59 -3.01 -8.20
N ALA A 120 28.58 -3.86 -8.36
CA ALA A 120 27.89 -4.52 -7.26
C ALA A 120 27.27 -5.87 -7.66
N PHE A 121 27.19 -6.79 -6.70
CA PHE A 121 26.33 -7.97 -6.77
C PHE A 121 25.01 -7.68 -6.06
N GLY A 122 23.89 -7.85 -6.77
CA GLY A 122 22.57 -7.41 -6.32
C GLY A 122 21.50 -7.55 -7.40
N PHE A 123 20.68 -6.51 -7.56
CA PHE A 123 19.61 -6.44 -8.57
C PHE A 123 19.94 -5.35 -9.58
N ASP A 124 20.01 -5.73 -10.84
CA ASP A 124 20.15 -4.81 -11.95
C ASP A 124 18.76 -4.33 -12.37
N LEU A 125 18.57 -3.00 -12.33
CA LEU A 125 17.34 -2.35 -12.74
C LEU A 125 17.40 -1.85 -14.19
N GLN A 126 18.52 -2.02 -14.93
CA GLN A 126 18.63 -1.56 -16.32
C GLN A 126 17.51 -2.08 -17.23
N PRO A 127 17.09 -3.36 -17.15
CA PRO A 127 16.12 -3.93 -18.09
C PRO A 127 14.79 -3.17 -18.15
N MET A 128 14.28 -2.62 -17.04
CA MET A 128 13.04 -1.83 -17.06
C MET A 128 13.22 -0.48 -17.75
N TYR A 129 14.40 0.13 -17.66
CA TYR A 129 14.69 1.42 -18.27
C TYR A 129 14.95 1.28 -19.78
N ASP A 130 15.61 0.19 -20.20
CA ASP A 130 15.80 -0.13 -21.62
C ASP A 130 14.47 -0.37 -22.33
N ARG A 131 13.51 -0.97 -21.61
CA ARG A 131 12.16 -1.28 -22.11
C ARG A 131 11.13 -0.19 -21.83
N GLU A 132 11.52 0.95 -21.27
CA GLU A 132 10.58 1.99 -20.85
C GLU A 132 9.67 2.46 -21.98
N ARG A 133 10.24 2.68 -23.16
CA ARG A 133 9.49 3.13 -24.33
C ARG A 133 8.45 2.09 -24.76
N GLU A 134 8.85 0.82 -24.89
CA GLU A 134 7.97 -0.31 -25.20
C GLU A 134 6.82 -0.41 -24.17
N LEU A 135 7.16 -0.35 -22.88
CA LEU A 135 6.18 -0.42 -21.79
C LEU A 135 5.22 0.78 -21.80
N THR A 136 5.69 1.96 -22.19
CA THR A 136 4.87 3.17 -22.27
C THR A 136 3.89 3.08 -23.42
N GLU A 137 4.36 2.74 -24.63
CA GLU A 137 3.52 2.57 -25.82
C GLU A 137 2.45 1.49 -25.58
N TYR A 138 2.81 0.37 -24.94
CA TYR A 138 1.83 -0.67 -24.62
C TYR A 138 0.85 -0.24 -23.52
N ALA A 139 1.30 0.49 -22.51
CA ALA A 139 0.42 1.03 -21.47
C ALA A 139 -0.62 2.01 -22.06
N GLU A 140 -0.19 2.90 -22.95
CA GLU A 140 -1.07 3.85 -23.64
C GLU A 140 -2.11 3.12 -24.50
N GLN A 141 -1.69 2.09 -25.25
CA GLN A 141 -2.61 1.27 -26.03
C GLN A 141 -3.65 0.59 -25.13
N LEU A 142 -3.22 -0.03 -24.03
CA LEU A 142 -4.12 -0.71 -23.09
C LEU A 142 -5.12 0.25 -22.45
N VAL A 143 -4.67 1.46 -22.05
CA VAL A 143 -5.55 2.50 -21.50
C VAL A 143 -6.55 2.96 -22.55
N GLY A 144 -6.09 3.22 -23.78
CA GLY A 144 -6.96 3.63 -24.88
C GLY A 144 -8.01 2.56 -25.23
N ASP A 145 -7.65 1.29 -25.23
CA ASP A 145 -8.59 0.20 -25.51
C ASP A 145 -9.61 0.01 -24.38
N GLN A 146 -9.19 0.19 -23.12
CA GLN A 146 -10.11 0.21 -21.98
C GLN A 146 -11.06 1.41 -22.03
N GLU A 147 -10.58 2.57 -22.43
CA GLU A 147 -11.40 3.79 -22.59
C GLU A 147 -12.43 3.60 -23.70
N LYS A 148 -12.02 3.16 -24.89
CA LYS A 148 -12.95 2.80 -25.99
C LYS A 148 -14.04 1.83 -25.52
N LEU A 149 -13.66 0.78 -24.79
CA LEU A 149 -14.61 -0.20 -24.28
C LEU A 149 -15.57 0.40 -23.26
N ARG A 150 -15.10 1.32 -22.40
CA ARG A 150 -15.97 2.08 -21.48
C ARG A 150 -16.93 2.99 -22.24
N SER A 151 -16.46 3.70 -23.26
CA SER A 151 -17.29 4.58 -24.09
C SER A 151 -18.38 3.80 -24.82
N LEU A 152 -18.04 2.67 -25.45
CA LEU A 152 -19.01 1.78 -26.09
C LEU A 152 -20.05 1.25 -25.08
N LYS A 153 -19.63 0.86 -23.87
CA LYS A 153 -20.56 0.42 -22.82
C LYS A 153 -21.49 1.55 -22.37
N ALA A 154 -20.98 2.77 -22.25
CA ALA A 154 -21.77 3.93 -21.89
C ALA A 154 -22.82 4.25 -22.96
N GLU A 155 -22.42 4.22 -24.23
CA GLU A 155 -23.30 4.39 -25.38
C GLU A 155 -24.42 3.33 -25.41
N ALA A 156 -24.05 2.04 -25.29
CA ALA A 156 -25.01 0.94 -25.24
C ALA A 156 -26.00 1.09 -24.07
N LEU A 157 -25.54 1.54 -22.90
CA LEU A 157 -26.40 1.79 -21.75
C LEU A 157 -27.38 2.94 -22.00
N ALA A 158 -26.95 4.00 -22.68
CA ALA A 158 -27.80 5.13 -23.00
C ALA A 158 -28.87 4.77 -24.04
N LEU A 159 -28.48 4.09 -25.12
CA LEU A 159 -29.43 3.59 -26.12
C LEU A 159 -30.45 2.63 -25.50
N ARG A 160 -30.02 1.78 -24.57
CA ARG A 160 -30.94 0.94 -23.80
C ARG A 160 -31.98 1.76 -23.03
N VAL A 161 -31.59 2.88 -22.41
CA VAL A 161 -32.53 3.74 -21.67
C VAL A 161 -33.54 4.38 -22.63
N GLU A 162 -33.10 4.82 -23.80
CA GLU A 162 -33.98 5.42 -24.79
C GLU A 162 -34.94 4.38 -25.41
N ALA A 163 -34.42 3.21 -25.79
CA ALA A 163 -35.24 2.09 -26.25
C ALA A 163 -36.29 1.67 -25.20
N LEU A 164 -35.95 1.69 -23.91
CA LEU A 164 -36.90 1.39 -22.83
C LEU A 164 -38.04 2.41 -22.73
N ARG A 165 -37.81 3.69 -23.08
CA ARG A 165 -38.86 4.72 -23.08
C ARG A 165 -39.86 4.52 -24.22
N GLN A 166 -39.40 3.97 -25.34
CA GLN A 166 -40.20 3.79 -26.54
C GLN A 166 -40.82 2.38 -26.65
N ALA A 167 -40.27 1.40 -25.92
CA ALA A 167 -40.75 0.02 -25.91
C ALA A 167 -42.20 -0.06 -25.40
N LYS A 168 -43.06 -0.71 -26.19
CA LYS A 168 -44.48 -0.96 -25.87
C LYS A 168 -44.78 -2.44 -25.64
N ASP A 169 -43.90 -3.32 -26.11
CA ASP A 169 -44.05 -4.76 -26.10
C ASP A 169 -43.25 -5.43 -24.97
N VAL A 170 -43.82 -6.49 -24.40
CA VAL A 170 -43.27 -7.20 -23.23
C VAL A 170 -41.94 -7.90 -23.56
N GLU A 171 -41.78 -8.38 -24.81
CA GLU A 171 -40.56 -9.07 -25.26
C GLU A 171 -39.35 -8.13 -25.35
N THR A 172 -39.51 -6.94 -25.93
CA THR A 172 -38.45 -5.92 -26.01
C THR A 172 -38.04 -5.44 -24.64
N VAL A 173 -38.98 -5.23 -23.71
CA VAL A 173 -38.67 -4.84 -22.33
C VAL A 173 -37.82 -5.93 -21.64
N SER A 174 -38.17 -7.20 -21.81
CA SER A 174 -37.40 -8.32 -21.25
C SER A 174 -35.98 -8.41 -21.84
N PHE A 175 -35.83 -8.23 -23.16
CA PHE A 175 -34.53 -8.14 -23.81
C PHE A 175 -33.68 -6.99 -23.23
N LEU A 176 -34.24 -5.78 -23.15
CA LEU A 176 -33.55 -4.59 -22.65
C LEU A 176 -33.15 -4.73 -21.17
N GLN A 177 -33.91 -5.47 -20.35
CA GLN A 177 -33.49 -5.81 -18.99
C GLN A 177 -32.25 -6.72 -18.97
N ASN A 178 -32.17 -7.67 -19.90
CA ASN A 178 -31.03 -8.58 -20.03
C ASN A 178 -29.75 -7.91 -20.55
N VAL A 179 -29.86 -6.84 -21.35
CA VAL A 179 -28.71 -6.07 -21.88
C VAL A 179 -27.76 -5.61 -20.78
N ARG A 180 -28.25 -5.18 -19.62
CA ARG A 180 -27.41 -4.78 -18.48
C ARG A 180 -26.53 -5.94 -17.99
N ASN A 181 -27.06 -7.15 -17.98
CA ASN A 181 -26.31 -8.34 -17.56
C ASN A 181 -25.25 -8.72 -18.59
N ILE A 182 -25.52 -8.51 -19.89
CA ILE A 182 -24.55 -8.71 -20.97
C ILE A 182 -23.38 -7.73 -20.83
N LEU A 183 -23.67 -6.43 -20.71
CA LEU A 183 -22.65 -5.36 -20.61
C LEU A 183 -21.74 -5.47 -19.36
N ARG A 184 -22.21 -6.13 -18.29
CA ARG A 184 -21.42 -6.38 -17.06
C ARG A 184 -20.39 -7.51 -17.21
N ARG A 185 -20.49 -8.35 -18.24
CA ARG A 185 -19.56 -9.48 -18.43
C ARG A 185 -18.15 -8.96 -18.69
N ALA A 186 -17.17 -9.55 -18.00
CA ALA A 186 -15.76 -9.20 -18.14
C ALA A 186 -15.15 -9.69 -19.46
N THR A 187 -15.76 -10.70 -20.09
CA THR A 187 -15.30 -11.34 -21.34
C THR A 187 -15.87 -10.70 -22.61
N LEU A 188 -16.71 -9.67 -22.48
CA LEU A 188 -17.41 -9.06 -23.60
C LEU A 188 -16.44 -8.26 -24.48
N LYS A 189 -16.37 -8.60 -25.78
CA LYS A 189 -15.48 -7.94 -26.74
C LYS A 189 -16.09 -6.65 -27.29
N ALA A 190 -15.25 -5.75 -27.81
CA ALA A 190 -15.69 -4.50 -28.42
C ALA A 190 -16.68 -4.74 -29.57
N ASP A 191 -16.40 -5.71 -30.45
CA ASP A 191 -17.27 -6.05 -31.59
C ASP A 191 -18.68 -6.47 -31.16
N GLU A 192 -18.79 -7.25 -30.08
CA GLU A 192 -20.09 -7.66 -29.52
C GLU A 192 -20.87 -6.48 -28.96
N ILE A 193 -20.17 -5.49 -28.39
CA ILE A 193 -20.81 -4.26 -27.89
C ILE A 193 -21.27 -3.41 -29.08
N ILE A 194 -20.49 -3.32 -30.15
CA ILE A 194 -20.86 -2.58 -31.37
C ILE A 194 -22.10 -3.18 -32.02
N GLU A 195 -22.18 -4.51 -32.17
CA GLU A 195 -23.37 -5.17 -32.69
C GLU A 195 -24.60 -4.95 -31.77
N LEU A 196 -24.38 -4.95 -30.46
CA LEU A 196 -25.43 -4.63 -29.50
C LEU A 196 -25.91 -3.18 -29.60
N ILE A 197 -24.99 -2.23 -29.80
CA ILE A 197 -25.31 -0.81 -30.04
C ILE A 197 -26.18 -0.67 -31.29
N LYS A 198 -25.81 -1.31 -32.41
CA LYS A 198 -26.61 -1.29 -33.65
C LYS A 198 -28.05 -1.75 -33.40
N ARG A 199 -28.21 -2.89 -32.73
CA ARG A 199 -29.52 -3.45 -32.40
C ARG A 199 -30.34 -2.55 -31.47
N LEU A 200 -29.69 -1.88 -30.52
CA LEU A 200 -30.36 -0.93 -29.63
C LEU A 200 -30.76 0.35 -30.35
N ALA A 201 -29.94 0.83 -31.29
CA ALA A 201 -30.26 1.99 -32.11
C ALA A 201 -31.48 1.74 -33.01
N GLU A 202 -31.58 0.56 -33.61
CA GLU A 202 -32.77 0.13 -34.38
C GLU A 202 -34.04 0.16 -33.52
N LEU A 203 -33.97 -0.34 -32.28
CA LEU A 203 -35.10 -0.36 -31.35
C LEU A 203 -35.48 1.03 -30.81
N ALA A 204 -34.51 1.95 -30.70
CA ALA A 204 -34.73 3.30 -30.19
C ALA A 204 -35.18 4.32 -31.26
N GLY A 205 -35.29 3.89 -32.52
CA GLY A 205 -35.79 4.74 -33.62
C GLY A 205 -35.00 6.03 -33.87
N ALA A 206 -33.77 6.14 -33.36
CA ALA A 206 -32.99 7.37 -33.31
C ALA A 206 -31.58 7.20 -33.88
N THR A 207 -31.24 8.06 -34.84
CA THR A 207 -29.87 8.30 -35.32
C THR A 207 -29.01 8.83 -34.17
N ILE A 208 -27.79 8.31 -34.09
CA ILE A 208 -26.75 8.61 -33.09
C ILE A 208 -26.63 10.14 -32.90
N ARG A 209 -27.09 10.67 -31.76
CA ARG A 209 -26.64 11.98 -31.28
C ARG A 209 -25.31 11.74 -30.59
N GLU A 210 -24.25 12.40 -31.07
CA GLU A 210 -22.91 12.34 -30.50
C GLU A 210 -22.98 12.44 -28.97
N PHE A 211 -22.43 11.43 -28.31
CA PHE A 211 -22.40 11.38 -26.86
C PHE A 211 -21.33 12.37 -26.36
N PRO A 212 -21.60 13.22 -25.37
CA PRO A 212 -20.63 14.17 -24.81
C PRO A 212 -19.53 13.47 -23.97
N ALA A 213 -19.39 12.14 -24.07
CA ALA A 213 -18.38 11.38 -23.35
C ALA A 213 -17.04 11.45 -24.10
N GLY A 214 -16.53 12.66 -24.22
CA GLY A 214 -15.26 13.02 -24.85
C GLY A 214 -15.14 14.53 -24.78
N ASN A 215 -14.50 15.04 -23.72
CA ASN A 215 -14.18 16.46 -23.63
C ASN A 215 -13.13 16.78 -24.71
N HIS A 216 -13.56 17.07 -25.94
CA HIS A 216 -12.70 17.64 -26.98
C HIS A 216 -12.60 19.17 -26.89
N ASP A 217 -13.56 19.82 -26.22
CA ASP A 217 -13.53 21.25 -25.95
C ASP A 217 -13.59 21.50 -24.44
N ALA A 218 -12.43 21.49 -23.78
CA ALA A 218 -12.28 22.08 -22.46
C ALA A 218 -12.29 23.61 -22.57
N GLN A 219 -13.44 24.19 -22.94
CA GLN A 219 -13.72 25.56 -22.56
C GLN A 219 -14.03 25.57 -21.07
N GLU A 220 -13.25 26.33 -20.32
CA GLU A 220 -13.38 26.56 -18.88
C GLU A 220 -14.76 27.16 -18.55
N THR A 221 -15.80 26.34 -18.51
CA THR A 221 -17.02 26.69 -17.80
C THR A 221 -16.76 26.45 -16.33
N MET A 222 -16.36 27.51 -15.63
CA MET A 222 -16.42 27.59 -14.17
C MET A 222 -17.82 27.17 -13.71
N PRO A 223 -17.98 26.10 -12.92
CA PRO A 223 -19.29 25.73 -12.41
C PRO A 223 -19.62 26.64 -11.22
N ASP A 224 -20.50 27.62 -11.44
CA ASP A 224 -21.10 28.47 -10.39
C ASP A 224 -22.30 27.79 -9.70
N GLN A 225 -22.39 26.45 -9.78
CA GLN A 225 -23.32 25.68 -8.98
C GLN A 225 -22.59 24.48 -8.39
N MET A 226 -22.45 24.48 -7.07
CA MET A 226 -22.05 23.30 -6.33
C MET A 226 -23.04 22.17 -6.66
N SER A 227 -22.61 21.22 -7.49
CA SER A 227 -23.29 19.94 -7.65
C SER A 227 -23.05 19.12 -6.38
N GLY A 228 -23.70 19.55 -5.30
CA GLY A 228 -23.94 18.76 -4.11
C GLY A 228 -25.18 17.91 -4.34
N ASP A 229 -25.12 16.99 -5.30
CA ASP A 229 -26.00 15.83 -5.25
C ASP A 229 -25.37 14.89 -4.23
N ASP A 230 -26.11 14.57 -3.18
CA ASP A 230 -25.72 13.77 -2.02
C ASP A 230 -25.66 12.27 -2.42
N GLY A 231 -24.87 12.02 -3.48
CA GLY A 231 -24.66 10.75 -4.13
C GLY A 231 -24.03 9.78 -3.16
N GLN A 232 -24.87 8.88 -2.65
CA GLN A 232 -24.61 7.75 -1.76
C GLN A 232 -23.60 6.73 -2.32
N ASN A 233 -22.39 7.14 -2.68
CA ASN A 233 -21.32 6.22 -3.11
C ASN A 233 -19.95 6.47 -2.45
N VAL A 234 -19.89 7.36 -1.45
CA VAL A 234 -18.81 7.40 -0.46
C VAL A 234 -19.40 7.16 0.93
N ARG A 235 -19.96 5.97 1.14
CA ARG A 235 -20.14 5.45 2.49
C ARG A 235 -19.05 4.44 2.75
N HIS A 236 -18.24 4.70 3.78
CA HIS A 236 -17.56 3.65 4.50
C HIS A 236 -18.66 2.75 5.08
N VAL A 237 -19.07 1.73 4.33
CA VAL A 237 -19.97 0.70 4.84
C VAL A 237 -19.13 -0.10 5.81
N GLU A 238 -19.24 0.21 7.10
CA GLU A 238 -18.87 -0.77 8.11
C GLU A 238 -19.71 -2.01 7.82
N PRO A 239 -19.10 -3.17 7.56
CA PRO A 239 -19.89 -4.38 7.39
C PRO A 239 -20.71 -4.55 8.65
N THR A 240 -22.03 -4.69 8.50
CA THR A 240 -22.89 -5.18 9.57
C THR A 240 -22.21 -6.43 10.11
N ARG A 241 -21.88 -6.42 11.41
CA ARG A 241 -21.19 -7.54 12.06
C ARG A 241 -21.97 -8.80 11.74
N LEU A 242 -21.47 -9.58 10.79
CA LEU A 242 -21.87 -10.97 10.65
C LEU A 242 -21.48 -11.57 12.00
N ASN A 243 -22.48 -11.93 12.80
CA ASN A 243 -22.32 -12.84 13.93
C ASN A 243 -21.96 -14.20 13.34
N ILE A 244 -20.72 -14.31 12.87
CA ILE A 244 -20.08 -15.58 12.67
C ILE A 244 -19.90 -16.09 14.10
N LYS A 245 -20.79 -17.00 14.52
CA LYS A 245 -20.46 -17.99 15.55
C LYS A 245 -19.25 -18.74 15.01
N LYS A 246 -18.07 -18.19 15.28
CA LYS A 246 -16.81 -18.90 15.11
C LYS A 246 -16.74 -19.77 16.34
N ASP A 247 -17.17 -21.01 16.19
CA ASP A 247 -16.72 -22.10 17.04
C ASP A 247 -15.20 -21.97 17.13
N ARG A 248 -14.73 -21.57 18.32
CA ARG A 248 -13.30 -21.50 18.62
C ARG A 248 -12.84 -22.94 18.77
N ALA A 249 -12.52 -23.56 17.65
CA ALA A 249 -11.63 -24.69 17.62
C ALA A 249 -10.25 -24.22 18.08
N ASP A 250 -9.73 -24.98 19.03
CA ASP A 250 -8.47 -24.81 19.72
C ASP A 250 -7.29 -24.51 18.81
N ALA A 251 -6.66 -23.37 19.06
CA ALA A 251 -5.24 -23.19 18.81
C ALA A 251 -4.61 -22.87 20.16
N HIS A 252 -4.33 -23.95 20.91
CA HIS A 252 -3.40 -23.92 22.02
C HIS A 252 -2.04 -23.42 21.49
N SER A 253 -1.68 -22.23 21.91
CA SER A 253 -0.30 -21.78 22.07
C SER A 253 -0.20 -21.20 23.48
N THR A 254 -0.22 -22.11 24.45
CA THR A 254 0.47 -21.98 25.74
C THR A 254 1.93 -21.59 25.48
N SER A 255 2.67 -20.81 26.27
CA SER A 255 2.51 -20.19 27.59
C SER A 255 3.85 -19.53 27.94
N GLY A 256 3.83 -18.44 28.72
CA GLY A 256 4.98 -17.98 29.53
C GLY A 256 5.24 -16.48 29.37
N PHE A 257 4.99 -15.58 30.32
CA PHE A 257 4.66 -15.67 31.74
C PHE A 257 3.73 -14.49 32.05
N HIS A 258 2.46 -14.71 32.37
CA HIS A 258 1.72 -13.75 33.20
C HIS A 258 2.02 -14.15 34.65
N GLU A 259 3.21 -13.82 35.13
CA GLU A 259 3.40 -13.70 36.57
C GLU A 259 2.32 -12.74 37.07
N ARG A 260 1.54 -13.17 38.05
CA ARG A 260 0.72 -12.26 38.84
C ARG A 260 1.69 -11.23 39.41
N ARG A 261 1.76 -10.08 38.75
CA ARG A 261 2.59 -8.95 39.15
C ARG A 261 2.05 -8.44 40.48
N ASP A 262 2.70 -8.86 41.56
CA ASP A 262 2.36 -8.43 42.91
C ASP A 262 3.15 -7.16 43.23
N PRO A 263 2.49 -6.01 43.45
CA PRO A 263 3.16 -4.76 43.75
C PRO A 263 3.98 -4.78 45.04
N THR A 264 3.81 -5.78 45.91
CA THR A 264 4.59 -5.93 47.14
C THR A 264 5.90 -6.68 46.97
N ILE A 265 6.09 -7.38 45.85
CA ILE A 265 7.24 -8.25 45.59
C ILE A 265 8.10 -7.72 44.41
N MET A 266 7.52 -6.88 43.54
CA MET A 266 8.21 -6.33 42.37
C MET A 266 9.22 -5.23 42.72
N ALA A 267 10.35 -5.24 42.01
CA ALA A 267 11.33 -4.15 42.02
C ALA A 267 10.91 -3.03 41.06
N TRP A 268 11.40 -1.80 41.28
CA TRP A 268 11.14 -0.68 40.37
C TRP A 268 11.54 -0.96 38.91
N THR A 269 12.62 -1.72 38.71
CA THR A 269 13.12 -2.11 37.38
C THR A 269 12.19 -3.08 36.64
N ASP A 270 11.24 -3.73 37.33
CA ASP A 270 10.28 -4.63 36.70
C ASP A 270 9.17 -3.86 35.95
N LEU A 271 8.97 -2.58 36.28
CA LEU A 271 8.11 -1.65 35.55
C LEU A 271 8.86 -1.10 34.33
N LYS A 272 9.07 -1.94 33.32
CA LYS A 272 9.94 -1.65 32.16
C LYS A 272 9.59 -0.37 31.41
N ASN A 273 8.32 0.03 31.41
CA ASN A 273 7.87 1.21 30.69
C ASN A 273 7.91 2.44 31.60
N VAL A 274 7.41 2.35 32.84
CA VAL A 274 7.41 3.48 33.79
C VAL A 274 8.83 3.84 34.23
N SER A 275 9.65 2.85 34.62
CA SER A 275 11.05 3.10 35.02
C SER A 275 11.90 3.68 33.88
N GLY A 276 11.55 3.39 32.63
CA GLY A 276 12.19 3.99 31.45
C GLY A 276 11.95 5.50 31.32
N PHE A 277 10.79 6.01 31.77
CA PHE A 277 10.50 7.44 31.80
C PHE A 277 10.93 8.11 33.12
N PHE A 278 11.01 7.35 34.21
CA PHE A 278 11.34 7.80 35.56
C PHE A 278 12.52 6.99 36.10
N PRO A 279 13.77 7.37 35.76
CA PRO A 279 14.96 6.57 36.05
C PRO A 279 15.33 6.53 37.53
N HIS A 280 14.75 7.41 38.35
CA HIS A 280 14.94 7.44 39.80
C HIS A 280 13.79 6.72 40.49
N GLU A 281 14.13 5.67 41.23
CA GLU A 281 13.17 4.94 42.06
C GLU A 281 12.57 5.86 43.14
N PRO A 282 11.23 5.91 43.28
CA PRO A 282 10.60 6.75 44.28
C PRO A 282 10.92 6.24 45.69
N ARG A 283 11.44 7.13 46.55
CA ARG A 283 11.88 6.79 47.92
C ARG A 283 10.83 7.06 48.99
N ASP A 284 9.75 7.72 48.62
CA ASP A 284 8.71 8.21 49.52
C ASP A 284 7.33 8.22 48.84
N HIS A 285 6.29 8.26 49.67
CA HIS A 285 4.91 8.18 49.20
C HIS A 285 4.54 9.34 48.24
N GLN A 286 5.09 10.54 48.47
CA GLN A 286 4.80 11.70 47.65
C GLN A 286 5.38 11.55 46.23
N SER A 287 6.64 11.06 46.12
CA SER A 287 7.24 10.76 44.81
C SER A 287 6.43 9.75 43.99
N VAL A 288 5.84 8.73 44.64
CA VAL A 288 4.97 7.76 43.94
C VAL A 288 3.72 8.43 43.38
N LEU A 289 3.09 9.33 44.14
CA LEU A 289 1.90 10.06 43.70
C LEU A 289 2.22 11.03 42.54
N GLU A 290 3.38 11.67 42.57
CA GLU A 290 3.84 12.54 41.49
C GLU A 290 4.07 11.75 40.20
N ILE A 291 4.69 10.58 40.28
CA ILE A 291 4.86 9.69 39.11
C ILE A 291 3.49 9.25 38.56
N LEU A 292 2.57 8.82 39.42
CA LEU A 292 1.21 8.44 39.01
C LEU A 292 0.47 9.59 38.30
N ALA A 293 0.61 10.81 38.80
CA ALA A 293 0.02 12.00 38.18
C ALA A 293 0.67 12.33 36.82
N HIS A 294 2.00 12.23 36.72
CA HIS A 294 2.74 12.48 35.48
C HIS A 294 2.44 11.44 34.40
N VAL A 295 2.42 10.16 34.76
CA VAL A 295 2.05 9.05 33.85
C VAL A 295 0.59 9.18 33.41
N GLY A 296 -0.30 9.54 34.32
CA GLY A 296 -1.69 9.84 34.01
C GLY A 296 -1.86 10.97 32.99
N LYS A 297 -1.11 12.06 33.16
CA LYS A 297 -1.07 13.19 32.23
C LYS A 297 -0.52 12.77 30.86
N LEU A 298 0.55 11.98 30.83
CA LEU A 298 1.15 11.43 29.60
C LEU A 298 0.13 10.61 28.80
N LEU A 299 -0.66 9.78 29.49
CA LEU A 299 -1.66 8.91 28.89
C LEU A 299 -3.03 9.58 28.69
N ARG A 300 -3.14 10.89 28.97
CA ARG A 300 -4.38 11.68 28.89
C ARG A 300 -5.54 11.06 29.67
N ILE A 301 -5.25 10.53 30.85
CA ILE A 301 -6.24 9.94 31.77
C ILE A 301 -6.80 11.03 32.67
N GLU A 302 -8.11 10.99 32.93
CA GLU A 302 -8.79 11.92 33.83
C GLU A 302 -8.27 11.76 35.27
N GLN A 303 -7.87 12.87 35.91
CA GLN A 303 -7.34 12.86 37.28
C GLN A 303 -8.32 12.24 38.29
N GLY A 304 -9.63 12.45 38.10
CA GLY A 304 -10.66 11.84 38.94
C GLY A 304 -10.64 10.30 38.91
N ARG A 305 -10.21 9.68 37.80
CA ARG A 305 -10.10 8.22 37.66
C ARG A 305 -8.85 7.68 38.33
N ILE A 306 -7.73 8.38 38.21
CA ILE A 306 -6.48 8.05 38.91
C ILE A 306 -6.73 8.06 40.41
N MET A 307 -7.34 9.12 40.94
CA MET A 307 -7.68 9.24 42.37
C MET A 307 -8.71 8.21 42.84
N LYS A 308 -9.63 7.79 41.97
CA LYS A 308 -10.60 6.73 42.26
C LYS A 308 -9.94 5.37 42.37
N HIS A 309 -9.05 5.03 41.43
CA HIS A 309 -8.37 3.73 41.40
C HIS A 309 -7.27 3.63 42.45
N LEU A 310 -6.56 4.72 42.71
CA LEU A 310 -5.60 4.84 43.80
C LEU A 310 -6.24 4.51 45.17
N ARG A 311 -7.42 5.07 45.45
CA ARG A 311 -8.17 4.79 46.68
C ARG A 311 -8.70 3.36 46.78
N LYS A 312 -8.96 2.71 45.64
CA LYS A 312 -9.58 1.38 45.59
C LYS A 312 -8.58 0.23 45.63
N ARG A 313 -7.45 0.35 44.94
CA ARG A 313 -6.46 -0.74 44.78
C ARG A 313 -5.04 -0.34 45.19
N GLY A 314 -4.83 0.90 45.65
CA GLY A 314 -3.51 1.37 46.08
C GLY A 314 -2.59 1.77 44.92
N PRO A 315 -1.46 2.42 45.24
CA PRO A 315 -0.55 2.99 44.25
C PRO A 315 0.19 1.93 43.42
N GLY A 316 0.56 0.80 44.01
CA GLY A 316 1.32 -0.25 43.33
C GLY A 316 0.53 -0.93 42.20
N GLN A 317 -0.73 -1.30 42.45
CA GLN A 317 -1.58 -1.89 41.41
C GLN A 317 -1.84 -0.91 40.27
N LEU A 318 -2.02 0.37 40.60
CA LEU A 318 -2.22 1.42 39.62
C LEU A 318 -0.96 1.65 38.77
N LEU A 319 0.24 1.59 39.37
CA LEU A 319 1.50 1.68 38.63
C LEU A 319 1.66 0.53 37.62
N ILE A 320 1.35 -0.70 38.02
CA ILE A 320 1.39 -1.87 37.12
C ILE A 320 0.41 -1.69 35.96
N ALA A 321 -0.82 -1.24 36.25
CA ALA A 321 -1.82 -1.01 35.21
C ALA A 321 -1.40 0.09 34.23
N LEU A 322 -0.78 1.17 34.72
CA LEU A 322 -0.29 2.25 33.89
C LEU A 322 0.96 1.85 33.08
N ASP A 323 1.85 1.03 33.63
CA ASP A 323 3.01 0.49 32.90
C ASP A 323 2.60 -0.32 31.66
N GLU A 324 1.62 -1.21 31.82
CA GLU A 324 1.04 -1.98 30.72
C GLU A 324 0.29 -1.07 29.72
N LEU A 325 -0.38 -0.03 30.22
CA LEU A 325 -1.09 0.91 29.38
C LEU A 325 -0.15 1.72 28.48
N ILE A 326 1.05 2.08 28.96
CA ILE A 326 2.06 2.77 28.15
C ILE A 326 2.47 1.90 26.95
N LEU A 327 2.70 0.60 27.16
CA LEU A 327 3.04 -0.34 26.09
C LEU A 327 1.90 -0.50 25.06
N ARG A 328 0.64 -0.56 25.54
CA ARG A 328 -0.52 -0.75 24.65
C ARG A 328 -0.94 0.51 23.93
N ALA A 329 -0.69 1.68 24.53
CA ALA A 329 -0.90 2.97 23.89
C ALA A 329 0.15 3.21 22.78
N SER A 330 1.41 2.83 22.98
CA SER A 330 2.48 3.00 21.97
C SER A 330 2.29 2.09 20.75
N THR A 331 1.63 0.94 20.92
CA THR A 331 1.30 0.00 19.84
C THR A 331 -0.03 0.29 19.13
N GLY A 332 -0.73 1.36 19.51
CA GLY A 332 -2.02 1.76 18.91
C GLY A 332 -3.18 0.80 19.19
N GLN A 333 -3.01 -0.14 20.13
CA GLN A 333 -4.00 -1.17 20.44
C GLN A 333 -5.17 -0.65 21.29
N VAL A 334 -5.02 0.53 21.91
CA VAL A 334 -6.03 1.15 22.79
C VAL A 334 -6.51 2.46 22.20
N LYS A 335 -7.80 2.53 21.85
CA LYS A 335 -8.45 3.75 21.35
C LYS A 335 -8.92 4.70 22.47
N ASN A 336 -9.17 4.17 23.67
CA ASN A 336 -9.65 4.95 24.82
C ASN A 336 -8.97 4.49 26.12
N ASN A 337 -7.98 5.25 26.55
CA ASN A 337 -7.15 4.97 27.72
C ASN A 337 -7.95 4.94 29.04
N ASN A 338 -8.97 5.81 29.17
CA ASN A 338 -9.82 5.87 30.36
C ASN A 338 -10.67 4.61 30.53
N ALA A 339 -11.33 4.17 29.45
CA ALA A 339 -12.17 2.97 29.47
C ALA A 339 -11.34 1.69 29.67
N TYR A 340 -10.13 1.68 29.11
CA TYR A 340 -9.23 0.53 29.22
C TYR A 340 -8.62 0.39 30.62
N LEU A 341 -8.17 1.49 31.23
CA LEU A 341 -7.73 1.49 32.63
C LEU A 341 -8.86 1.00 33.55
N ASP A 342 -10.09 1.47 33.34
CA ASP A 342 -11.26 1.01 34.08
C ASP A 342 -11.51 -0.50 33.93
N ALA A 343 -11.24 -1.08 32.75
CA ALA A 343 -11.39 -2.51 32.49
C ALA A 343 -10.29 -3.33 33.18
N MET A 344 -9.03 -2.89 33.11
CA MET A 344 -7.92 -3.54 33.80
C MET A 344 -8.15 -3.59 35.31
N MET A 345 -8.53 -2.46 35.90
CA MET A 345 -8.78 -2.36 37.35
C MET A 345 -10.03 -3.14 37.81
N ARG A 346 -10.83 -3.69 36.89
CA ARG A 346 -11.97 -4.60 37.17
C ARG A 346 -11.62 -6.09 37.03
N GLN A 347 -10.63 -6.44 36.20
CA GLN A 347 -10.35 -7.85 35.82
C GLN A 347 -9.38 -8.59 36.74
N GLU A 348 -8.66 -7.92 37.62
CA GLU A 348 -7.71 -8.55 38.56
C GLU A 348 -8.35 -8.88 39.92
N ASN A 349 -9.45 -9.62 39.92
CA ASN A 349 -10.02 -10.25 41.13
C ASN A 349 -9.81 -11.76 41.12
#